data_AF-A0A800JD59-F1
#
_entry.id   AF-A0A800JD59-F1
#
_cell.length_a   1.000
_cell.length_b   1.000
_cell.length_c   1.000
_cell.angle_alpha   90.00
_cell.angle_beta   90.00
_cell.angle_gamma   90.00
#
_symmetry.space_group_name_H-M   'P 1'
#
loop_
_entity.id
_entity.type
_entity.pdbx_description
1 polymer ?
#
loop_
_entity_poly.entity_id
_entity_poly.type
_entity_poly.pdbx_seq_one_letter_code
_entity_poly.pdbx_strand_id
1 'polypeptide(L)'
;MKRALIFTLSGLLAGAAFGQLGGLLPVPTRPARPVPTRPASTFIANGKTDQLQLIRGNGMLGKFLGFDPQRGLTWNHPDIKPDMLTIPADRISRLDFAIKPAPANAKSHSGVIEFTNGDRLTGDILGMEDNKLRVSTWYAGELAVDRSSIRTLVPGMISGASMYSGPTTKKGWKETKSGSLGWTFSDGGFESASSGPVIGRSFPKMPAKARVEFDLEWKRGSPSVYIGFMTDNLTSYSSGNCYSIRLTGSSVYVYRYAKINGGIRGQRLQPSSRSYSFGSGPKKVRIALCHDASKRKVAVIINGKLVGEWPDTVPNAPPLSNGLNFSSRTSNPMRISRLTINQWSGNLPNSGGVTAAAGAKEDFVLFVNDDSITGKLQSIGKDVMKFKSDGFGEVNIPMEKVGAIHFARDAQVTPPTPANSVRATLAGSNRVTGIIKTWKGNQVTLISPVFGEATFDASIFRRVEFNLGKPRSTSLSPATRTALKLGNIDLNEINGRALPPQVIERLQQLQGRQRIIPLKR
;
A
#
# COMPACT_ATOMS: atom_id res chain seq x y z
N MET A 1 -50.14 -17.89 39.58
CA MET A 1 -50.20 -19.36 39.78
C MET A 1 -50.21 -19.99 38.38
N LYS A 2 -49.16 -20.71 37.94
CA LYS A 2 -49.05 -22.20 37.95
C LYS A 2 -50.33 -22.85 37.37
N ARG A 3 -50.37 -23.73 36.35
CA ARG A 3 -49.50 -24.75 35.69
C ARG A 3 -50.28 -25.18 34.41
N ALA A 4 -49.70 -25.48 33.24
CA ALA A 4 -48.98 -26.70 32.80
C ALA A 4 -49.75 -28.04 32.93
N LEU A 5 -49.96 -28.75 31.79
CA LEU A 5 -49.86 -30.22 31.55
C LEU A 5 -50.28 -30.49 30.07
N ILE A 6 -49.41 -30.87 29.13
CA ILE A 6 -48.88 -32.21 28.79
C ILE A 6 -49.97 -33.26 28.50
N PHE A 7 -50.00 -33.80 27.27
CA PHE A 7 -50.14 -35.23 27.04
C PHE A 7 -49.40 -35.70 25.78
N THR A 8 -48.77 -36.85 25.96
CA THR A 8 -47.89 -37.67 25.11
C THR A 8 -48.65 -38.50 24.07
N LEU A 9 -47.97 -38.88 22.97
CA LEU A 9 -48.38 -40.00 22.12
C LEU A 9 -47.26 -41.05 22.08
N SER A 10 -47.63 -42.30 22.35
CA SER A 10 -46.77 -43.48 22.37
C SER A 10 -47.34 -44.56 21.45
N GLY A 11 -46.46 -45.34 20.81
CA GLY A 11 -46.70 -46.72 20.36
C GLY A 11 -46.85 -46.91 18.84
N LEU A 12 -45.99 -47.73 18.21
CA LEU A 12 -46.08 -49.19 18.20
C LEU A 12 -44.81 -49.84 17.61
N LEU A 13 -44.45 -51.02 18.15
CA LEU A 13 -43.32 -51.89 17.82
C LEU A 13 -43.77 -53.12 17.00
N ALA A 14 -42.87 -53.63 16.15
CA ALA A 14 -42.62 -55.06 15.86
C ALA A 14 -41.29 -55.15 15.08
N GLY A 15 -40.31 -56.02 15.30
CA GLY A 15 -40.16 -57.21 16.15
C GLY A 15 -39.33 -58.28 15.38
N ALA A 16 -38.34 -58.89 16.06
CA ALA A 16 -37.51 -60.07 15.71
C ALA A 16 -36.09 -59.79 15.12
N ALA A 17 -35.00 -60.47 15.50
CA ALA A 17 -34.67 -61.33 16.65
C ALA A 17 -33.12 -61.44 16.77
N PHE A 18 -32.69 -61.95 17.93
CA PHE A 18 -31.40 -61.97 18.62
C PHE A 18 -30.09 -62.42 17.93
N GLY A 19 -28.99 -61.79 18.40
CA GLY A 19 -27.63 -62.35 18.48
C GLY A 19 -26.69 -61.48 19.34
N GLN A 20 -26.47 -61.85 20.61
CA GLN A 20 -25.40 -61.35 21.51
C GLN A 20 -24.01 -61.83 20.99
N LEU A 21 -22.80 -61.32 21.28
CA LEU A 21 -22.18 -60.53 22.36
C LEU A 21 -20.76 -60.14 21.87
N GLY A 22 -20.16 -59.04 22.33
CA GLY A 22 -18.71 -58.81 22.23
C GLY A 22 -18.29 -57.35 22.03
N GLY A 23 -17.82 -56.70 23.10
CA GLY A 23 -17.53 -55.26 23.12
C GLY A 23 -16.27 -54.80 22.38
N LEU A 24 -16.33 -53.56 21.89
CA LEU A 24 -15.17 -52.74 21.56
C LEU A 24 -15.44 -51.31 22.07
N LEU A 25 -14.62 -50.87 23.03
CA LEU A 25 -14.57 -49.48 23.49
C LEU A 25 -14.12 -48.56 22.33
N PRO A 26 -14.64 -47.33 22.21
CA PRO A 26 -14.18 -46.39 21.20
C PRO A 26 -12.78 -45.88 21.51
N VAL A 27 -11.87 -46.00 20.54
CA VAL A 27 -10.50 -45.43 20.58
C VAL A 27 -10.60 -43.90 20.59
N PRO A 28 -9.99 -43.18 21.55
CA PRO A 28 -9.98 -41.73 21.54
C PRO A 28 -9.04 -41.22 20.44
N THR A 29 -9.56 -40.43 19.51
CA THR A 29 -8.76 -39.74 18.50
C THR A 29 -7.91 -38.66 19.17
N ARG A 30 -6.58 -38.84 19.12
CA ARG A 30 -5.62 -37.85 19.63
C ARG A 30 -5.70 -36.59 18.76
N PRO A 31 -5.89 -35.39 19.32
CA PRO A 31 -5.85 -34.16 18.53
C PRO A 31 -4.45 -34.00 17.91
N ALA A 32 -4.40 -33.71 16.62
CA ALA A 32 -3.16 -33.47 15.90
C ALA A 32 -2.36 -32.35 16.58
N ARG A 33 -1.14 -32.66 17.02
CA ARG A 33 -0.22 -31.65 17.55
C ARG A 33 0.06 -30.64 16.44
N PRO A 34 -0.12 -29.33 16.65
CA PRO A 34 0.27 -28.34 15.66
C PRO A 34 1.77 -28.48 15.41
N VAL A 35 2.14 -28.82 14.17
CA VAL A 35 3.53 -28.73 13.73
C VAL A 35 3.91 -27.25 13.84
N PRO A 36 4.93 -26.87 14.63
CA PRO A 36 5.38 -25.49 14.61
C PRO A 36 5.87 -25.20 13.19
N THR A 37 5.11 -24.40 12.46
CA THR A 37 5.61 -23.80 11.23
C THR A 37 6.78 -22.94 11.64
N ARG A 38 8.00 -23.36 11.30
CA ARG A 38 9.18 -22.50 11.46
C ARG A 38 8.82 -21.17 10.78
N PRO A 39 8.76 -20.04 11.49
CA PRO A 39 8.49 -18.78 10.83
C PRO A 39 9.54 -18.65 9.73
N ALA A 40 9.10 -18.49 8.48
CA ALA A 40 9.98 -18.01 7.45
C ALA A 40 10.60 -16.74 8.03
N SER A 41 11.93 -16.73 8.20
CA SER A 41 12.67 -15.58 8.69
C SER A 41 12.33 -14.42 7.76
N THR A 42 11.36 -13.62 8.20
CA THR A 42 11.01 -12.40 7.51
C THR A 42 12.11 -11.45 7.92
N PHE A 43 13.15 -11.35 7.08
CA PHE A 43 14.16 -10.32 7.23
C PHE A 43 13.44 -8.97 7.13
N ILE A 44 13.22 -8.32 8.27
CA ILE A 44 12.56 -7.01 8.35
C ILE A 44 13.63 -5.95 8.13
N ALA A 45 13.51 -5.21 7.03
CA ALA A 45 14.31 -4.02 6.77
C ALA A 45 14.17 -3.05 7.95
N ASN A 46 15.23 -2.87 8.74
CA ASN A 46 15.26 -1.93 9.85
C ASN A 46 15.58 -0.49 9.41
N GLY A 47 15.81 -0.29 8.10
CA GLY A 47 16.13 1.00 7.48
C GLY A 47 17.55 1.52 7.76
N LYS A 48 18.40 0.78 8.48
CA LYS A 48 19.74 1.22 8.88
C LYS A 48 20.87 0.70 8.00
N THR A 49 20.65 -0.42 7.32
CA THR A 49 21.66 -1.10 6.49
C THR A 49 21.01 -1.53 5.19
N ASP A 50 21.79 -1.52 4.10
CA ASP A 50 21.29 -2.03 2.83
C ASP A 50 21.01 -3.54 2.96
N GLN A 51 19.94 -3.98 2.31
CA GLN A 51 19.50 -5.37 2.33
C GLN A 51 19.26 -5.84 0.91
N LEU A 52 19.96 -6.92 0.55
CA LEU A 52 19.77 -7.62 -0.70
C LEU A 52 18.88 -8.85 -0.47
N GLN A 53 17.95 -9.09 -1.39
CA GLN A 53 17.18 -10.33 -1.48
C GLN A 53 17.40 -10.95 -2.86
N LEU A 54 17.68 -12.25 -2.87
CA LEU A 54 17.85 -13.06 -4.06
C LEU A 54 16.50 -13.62 -4.54
N ILE A 55 16.43 -14.01 -5.81
CA ILE A 55 15.21 -14.56 -6.44
C ILE A 55 14.81 -15.92 -5.85
N ARG A 56 15.76 -16.63 -5.24
CA ARG A 56 15.56 -17.88 -4.49
C ARG A 56 15.26 -17.67 -3.00
N GLY A 57 14.90 -16.44 -2.60
CA GLY A 57 14.37 -16.13 -1.27
C GLY A 57 15.42 -15.75 -0.22
N ASN A 58 16.66 -16.22 -0.33
CA ASN A 58 17.76 -15.84 0.58
C ASN A 58 17.99 -14.32 0.58
N GLY A 59 18.27 -13.75 1.74
CA GLY A 59 18.62 -12.34 1.88
C GLY A 59 19.88 -12.15 2.70
N MET A 60 20.57 -11.03 2.49
CA MET A 60 21.78 -10.67 3.22
C MET A 60 21.84 -9.16 3.46
N LEU A 61 22.40 -8.77 4.59
CA LEU A 61 22.73 -7.39 4.91
C LEU A 61 24.13 -7.05 4.39
N GLY A 62 24.39 -5.77 4.18
CA GLY A 62 25.68 -5.33 3.65
C GLY A 62 25.60 -3.92 3.11
N LYS A 63 26.45 -3.64 2.12
CA LYS A 63 26.55 -2.34 1.48
C LYS A 63 26.46 -2.49 -0.02
N PHE A 64 25.53 -1.75 -0.62
CA PHE A 64 25.45 -1.60 -2.07
C PHE A 64 26.58 -0.69 -2.56
N LEU A 65 27.31 -1.14 -3.58
CA LEU A 65 28.43 -0.39 -4.16
C LEU A 65 28.13 0.14 -5.56
N GLY A 66 27.24 -0.52 -6.32
CA GLY A 66 26.87 -0.10 -7.67
C GLY A 66 26.11 -1.18 -8.43
N PHE A 67 25.61 -0.81 -9.60
CA PHE A 67 24.93 -1.71 -10.52
C PHE A 67 25.29 -1.36 -11.96
N ASP A 68 25.63 -2.38 -12.72
CA ASP A 68 25.84 -2.32 -14.16
C ASP A 68 25.03 -3.47 -14.80
N PRO A 69 24.24 -3.24 -15.87
CA PRO A 69 23.42 -4.29 -16.47
C PRO A 69 24.18 -5.51 -16.99
N GLN A 70 25.43 -5.31 -17.45
CA GLN A 70 26.25 -6.38 -18.02
C GLN A 70 27.01 -7.13 -16.93
N ARG A 71 27.48 -6.42 -15.90
CA ARG A 71 28.26 -7.03 -14.80
C ARG A 71 27.40 -7.50 -13.64
N GLY A 72 26.24 -6.90 -13.42
CA GLY A 72 25.37 -7.14 -12.27
C GLY A 72 25.57 -6.13 -11.13
N LEU A 73 25.12 -6.52 -9.94
CA LEU A 73 25.19 -5.73 -8.72
C LEU A 73 26.54 -5.97 -8.02
N THR A 74 27.19 -4.89 -7.58
CA THR A 74 28.39 -4.95 -6.74
C THR A 74 28.00 -4.77 -5.28
N TRP A 75 28.36 -5.74 -4.44
CA TRP A 75 27.98 -5.84 -3.03
C TRP A 75 29.20 -6.01 -2.13
N ASN A 76 29.18 -5.40 -0.96
CA ASN A 76 30.12 -5.70 0.12
C ASN A 76 29.36 -6.29 1.30
N HIS A 77 29.81 -7.44 1.79
CA HIS A 77 29.32 -8.04 3.03
C HIS A 77 30.45 -7.96 4.07
N PRO A 78 30.18 -7.49 5.30
CA PRO A 78 31.24 -7.24 6.30
C PRO A 78 32.07 -8.49 6.63
N ASP A 79 31.44 -9.66 6.62
CA ASP A 79 32.07 -10.92 7.03
C ASP A 79 32.48 -11.84 5.86
N ILE A 80 32.38 -11.39 4.60
CA ILE A 80 32.73 -12.22 3.43
C ILE A 80 33.83 -11.54 2.63
N LYS A 81 34.90 -12.29 2.33
CA LYS A 81 35.94 -11.89 1.37
C LYS A 81 35.74 -12.61 0.03
N PRO A 82 36.05 -11.98 -1.11
CA PRO A 82 36.61 -10.64 -1.27
C PRO A 82 35.62 -9.51 -0.95
N ASP A 83 36.12 -8.29 -0.71
CA ASP A 83 35.31 -7.12 -0.34
C ASP A 83 34.30 -6.68 -1.41
N MET A 84 34.45 -7.17 -2.64
CA MET A 84 33.52 -6.92 -3.73
C MET A 84 32.99 -8.25 -4.26
N LEU A 85 31.70 -8.49 -4.00
CA LEU A 85 30.93 -9.59 -4.57
C LEU A 85 30.14 -9.07 -5.76
N THR A 86 30.22 -9.78 -6.88
CA THR A 86 29.40 -9.50 -8.07
C THR A 86 28.24 -10.46 -8.11
N ILE A 87 27.03 -9.92 -8.11
CA ILE A 87 25.78 -10.69 -8.09
C ILE A 87 25.06 -10.44 -9.41
N PRO A 88 24.87 -11.49 -10.25
CA PRO A 88 24.19 -11.33 -11.53
C PRO A 88 22.77 -10.78 -11.37
N ALA A 89 22.37 -9.88 -12.28
CA ALA A 89 21.09 -9.17 -12.20
C ALA A 89 19.87 -10.10 -12.19
N ASP A 90 19.95 -11.24 -12.88
CA ASP A 90 18.90 -12.26 -12.96
C ASP A 90 18.69 -13.04 -11.63
N ARG A 91 19.64 -12.93 -10.70
CA ARG A 91 19.56 -13.56 -9.37
C ARG A 91 18.98 -12.66 -8.30
N ILE A 92 18.80 -11.37 -8.57
CA ILE A 92 18.32 -10.39 -7.59
C ILE A 92 16.80 -10.34 -7.64
N SER A 93 16.12 -10.40 -6.49
CA SER A 93 14.69 -10.07 -6.44
C SER A 93 14.46 -8.64 -6.02
N ARG A 94 15.23 -8.16 -5.05
CA ARG A 94 14.98 -6.88 -4.41
C ARG A 94 16.22 -6.36 -3.70
N LEU A 95 16.37 -5.04 -3.71
CA LEU A 95 17.32 -4.28 -2.93
C LEU A 95 16.54 -3.25 -2.10
N ASP A 96 16.73 -3.24 -0.79
CA ASP A 96 16.29 -2.17 0.11
C ASP A 96 17.49 -1.38 0.56
N PHE A 97 17.41 -0.06 0.47
CA PHE A 97 18.50 0.82 0.89
C PHE A 97 18.30 1.27 2.33
N ALA A 98 19.42 1.48 3.02
CA ALA A 98 19.43 2.25 4.25
C ALA A 98 18.82 3.64 3.99
N ILE A 99 17.96 4.10 4.88
CA ILE A 99 17.36 5.43 4.79
C ILE A 99 18.42 6.45 5.16
N LYS A 100 18.90 7.18 4.16
CA LYS A 100 19.87 8.27 4.33
C LYS A 100 19.14 9.59 4.59
N PRO A 101 19.73 10.52 5.35
CA PRO A 101 19.26 11.90 5.42
C PRO A 101 19.11 12.47 4.01
N ALA A 102 18.07 13.28 3.81
CA ALA A 102 17.88 13.97 2.54
C ALA A 102 19.03 14.96 2.32
N PRO A 103 19.54 15.11 1.08
CA PRO A 103 20.59 16.08 0.79
C PRO A 103 20.09 17.51 0.96
N ALA A 104 21.00 18.48 1.07
CA ALA A 104 20.66 19.89 1.36
C ALA A 104 19.75 20.53 0.29
N ASN A 105 19.85 20.08 -0.97
CA ASN A 105 19.00 20.52 -2.07
C ASN A 105 17.63 19.80 -2.11
N ALA A 106 17.41 18.78 -1.28
CA ALA A 106 16.14 18.07 -1.27
C ALA A 106 15.02 18.96 -0.74
N LYS A 107 13.97 19.08 -1.54
CA LYS A 107 12.77 19.83 -1.17
C LYS A 107 11.52 18.99 -1.37
N SER A 108 10.46 19.38 -0.66
CA SER A 108 9.14 18.81 -0.89
C SER A 108 8.51 19.47 -2.11
N HIS A 109 8.01 18.67 -3.03
CA HIS A 109 7.24 19.13 -4.18
C HIS A 109 5.74 18.93 -3.92
N SER A 110 4.93 19.90 -4.32
CA SER A 110 3.47 19.81 -4.25
C SER A 110 2.87 19.18 -5.51
N GLY A 111 3.50 19.39 -6.66
CA GLY A 111 3.06 18.85 -7.94
C GLY A 111 3.18 17.32 -8.01
N VAL A 112 2.24 16.68 -8.70
CA VAL A 112 2.19 15.23 -8.88
C VAL A 112 1.88 14.90 -10.32
N ILE A 113 2.66 13.97 -10.86
CA ILE A 113 2.45 13.41 -12.17
C ILE A 113 2.21 11.92 -11.96
N GLU A 114 1.01 11.45 -12.31
CA GLU A 114 0.69 10.03 -12.37
C GLU A 114 0.69 9.58 -13.83
N PHE A 115 1.49 8.56 -14.14
CA PHE A 115 1.69 8.08 -15.50
C PHE A 115 0.73 6.94 -15.87
N THR A 116 0.61 6.66 -17.16
CA THR A 116 -0.24 5.58 -17.71
C THR A 116 0.20 4.19 -17.24
N ASN A 117 1.50 3.96 -17.06
CA ASN A 117 2.03 2.71 -16.48
C ASN A 117 1.86 2.61 -14.93
N GLY A 118 1.23 3.63 -14.32
CA GLY A 118 0.97 3.74 -12.89
C GLY A 118 2.17 4.22 -12.06
N ASP A 119 3.29 4.58 -12.70
CA ASP A 119 4.38 5.27 -12.04
C ASP A 119 3.97 6.67 -11.62
N ARG A 120 4.78 7.27 -10.75
CA ARG A 120 4.46 8.54 -10.14
C ARG A 120 5.70 9.33 -9.79
N LEU A 121 5.71 10.60 -10.18
CA LEU A 121 6.76 11.55 -9.83
C LEU A 121 6.16 12.78 -9.15
N THR A 122 6.99 13.47 -8.38
CA THR A 122 6.64 14.73 -7.71
C THR A 122 7.69 15.77 -8.10
N GLY A 123 7.22 16.95 -8.47
CA GLY A 123 8.06 18.01 -9.00
C GLY A 123 7.28 19.31 -9.12
N ASP A 124 7.99 20.38 -9.41
CA ASP A 124 7.38 21.69 -9.67
C ASP A 124 7.06 21.77 -11.17
N ILE A 125 5.81 22.08 -11.50
CA ILE A 125 5.37 22.16 -12.89
C ILE A 125 5.85 23.48 -13.48
N LEU A 126 6.68 23.40 -14.52
CA LEU A 126 7.24 24.57 -15.20
C LEU A 126 6.35 25.05 -16.35
N GLY A 127 5.57 24.15 -16.93
CA GLY A 127 4.62 24.44 -18.00
C GLY A 127 4.39 23.24 -18.92
N MET A 128 3.46 23.39 -19.85
CA MET A 128 3.18 22.43 -20.91
C MET A 128 2.92 23.16 -22.21
N GLU A 129 3.75 22.88 -23.21
CA GLU A 129 3.66 23.38 -24.59
C GLU A 129 3.97 22.21 -25.52
N ASP A 130 3.40 22.21 -26.73
CA ASP A 130 3.64 21.18 -27.74
C ASP A 130 3.50 19.73 -27.23
N ASN A 131 2.48 19.49 -26.39
CA ASN A 131 2.22 18.22 -25.71
C ASN A 131 3.36 17.70 -24.82
N LYS A 132 4.30 18.56 -24.40
CA LYS A 132 5.37 18.20 -23.47
C LYS A 132 5.22 18.96 -22.15
N LEU A 133 5.05 18.22 -21.07
CA LEU A 133 5.10 18.74 -19.71
C LEU A 133 6.57 18.91 -19.30
N ARG A 134 6.96 20.10 -18.87
CA ARG A 134 8.24 20.34 -18.18
C ARG A 134 8.03 20.33 -16.68
N VAL A 135 8.86 19.56 -15.98
CA VAL A 135 8.81 19.43 -14.52
C VAL A 135 10.21 19.55 -13.93
N SER A 136 10.37 20.37 -12.90
CA SER A 136 11.61 20.46 -12.14
C SER A 136 11.55 19.55 -10.92
N THR A 137 12.58 18.73 -10.74
CA THR A 137 12.74 17.85 -9.58
C THR A 137 14.10 18.06 -8.96
N TRP A 138 14.20 18.00 -7.62
CA TRP A 138 15.51 18.07 -6.97
C TRP A 138 16.36 16.82 -7.23
N TYR A 139 15.72 15.68 -7.50
CA TYR A 139 16.37 14.38 -7.59
C TYR A 139 16.73 13.97 -9.02
N ALA A 140 16.14 14.54 -10.07
CA ALA A 140 16.45 14.21 -11.46
C ALA A 140 16.60 15.44 -12.36
N GLY A 141 16.65 16.64 -11.79
CA GLY A 141 16.67 17.89 -12.54
C GLY A 141 15.35 18.12 -13.27
N GLU A 142 15.43 18.78 -14.42
CA GLU A 142 14.29 19.01 -15.30
C GLU A 142 13.99 17.78 -16.16
N LEU A 143 12.72 17.37 -16.20
CA LEU A 143 12.23 16.31 -17.07
C LEU A 143 11.21 16.88 -18.05
N ALA A 144 11.29 16.42 -19.30
CA ALA A 144 10.29 16.67 -20.32
C ALA A 144 9.50 15.38 -20.56
N VAL A 145 8.18 15.43 -20.37
CA VAL A 145 7.29 14.27 -20.42
C VAL A 145 6.23 14.49 -21.47
N ASP A 146 6.08 13.53 -22.39
CA ASP A 146 4.98 13.56 -23.36
C ASP A 146 3.63 13.39 -22.66
N ARG A 147 2.69 14.28 -22.97
CA ARG A 147 1.33 14.30 -22.42
C ARG A 147 0.61 12.96 -22.56
N SER A 148 0.86 12.22 -23.64
CA SER A 148 0.24 10.91 -23.91
C SER A 148 0.62 9.83 -22.89
N SER A 149 1.70 10.02 -22.12
CA SER A 149 2.12 9.12 -21.05
C SER A 149 1.59 9.54 -19.66
N ILE A 150 0.94 10.70 -19.56
CA ILE A 150 0.43 11.25 -18.31
C ILE A 150 -1.06 10.91 -18.17
N ARG A 151 -1.41 10.26 -17.06
CA ARG A 151 -2.79 9.96 -16.69
C ARG A 151 -3.46 11.12 -15.96
N THR A 152 -2.78 11.61 -14.93
CA THR A 152 -3.29 12.67 -14.05
C THR A 152 -2.14 13.62 -13.71
N LEU A 153 -2.43 14.92 -13.75
CA LEU A 153 -1.54 15.97 -13.31
C LEU A 153 -2.20 16.77 -12.18
N VAL A 154 -1.54 16.84 -11.04
CA VAL A 154 -1.89 17.77 -9.95
C VAL A 154 -0.83 18.86 -9.97
N PRO A 155 -1.13 20.10 -10.37
CA PRO A 155 -0.11 21.14 -10.50
C PRO A 155 0.55 21.52 -9.17
N GLY A 156 -0.18 21.41 -8.06
CA GLY A 156 0.35 21.73 -6.74
C GLY A 156 0.57 23.23 -6.47
N MET A 157 0.12 24.11 -7.38
CA MET A 157 0.22 25.58 -7.27
C MET A 157 -1.00 26.20 -6.59
N ILE A 158 -1.67 25.47 -5.70
CA ILE A 158 -2.91 25.92 -5.05
C ILE A 158 -2.60 27.17 -4.21
N SER A 159 -3.12 28.33 -4.64
CA SER A 159 -3.17 29.54 -3.83
C SER A 159 -4.32 29.40 -2.84
N GLY A 160 -4.00 29.65 -1.58
CA GLY A 160 -4.80 29.22 -0.44
C GLY A 160 -3.86 28.47 0.49
N ALA A 161 -3.38 29.17 1.52
CA ALA A 161 -2.39 28.66 2.46
C ALA A 161 -2.75 27.23 2.87
N SER A 162 -2.00 26.25 2.35
CA SER A 162 -2.11 24.89 2.86
C SER A 162 -1.69 24.98 4.31
N MET A 163 -2.67 24.94 5.20
CA MET A 163 -2.46 25.22 6.62
C MET A 163 -1.60 24.12 7.26
N TYR A 164 -1.53 22.98 6.59
CA TYR A 164 -0.57 21.94 6.87
C TYR A 164 -0.29 21.10 5.63
N SER A 165 0.98 20.77 5.40
CA SER A 165 1.42 19.75 4.45
C SER A 165 2.46 18.85 5.12
N GLY A 166 2.27 17.53 5.09
CA GLY A 166 3.17 16.57 5.70
C GLY A 166 2.65 15.13 5.61
N PRO A 167 2.97 14.26 6.59
CA PRO A 167 3.95 14.46 7.65
C PRO A 167 5.38 14.54 7.11
N THR A 168 6.14 15.56 7.50
CA THR A 168 7.59 15.69 7.20
C THR A 168 8.46 15.10 8.30
N THR A 169 7.89 14.92 9.49
CA THR A 169 8.54 14.34 10.67
C THR A 169 7.50 13.68 11.57
N LYS A 170 7.97 12.78 12.43
CA LYS A 170 7.20 12.23 13.56
C LYS A 170 7.10 13.19 14.74
N LYS A 171 7.98 14.21 14.83
CA LYS A 171 7.94 15.21 15.91
C LYS A 171 6.57 15.92 15.94
N GLY A 172 5.98 16.02 17.13
CA GLY A 172 4.66 16.63 17.33
C GLY A 172 3.47 15.69 17.12
N TRP A 173 3.71 14.42 16.79
CA TRP A 173 2.68 13.38 16.77
C TRP A 173 2.71 12.56 18.06
N LYS A 174 1.54 12.33 18.66
CA LYS A 174 1.35 11.46 19.83
C LYS A 174 1.03 10.04 19.35
N GLU A 175 1.61 9.04 19.99
CA GLU A 175 1.36 7.63 19.67
C GLU A 175 1.01 6.81 20.91
N THR A 176 0.23 5.74 20.71
CA THR A 176 -0.11 4.79 21.79
C THR A 176 0.84 3.62 21.91
N LYS A 177 1.60 3.32 20.85
CA LYS A 177 2.61 2.27 20.78
C LYS A 177 3.77 2.77 19.93
N SER A 178 4.98 2.32 20.25
CA SER A 178 6.21 2.68 19.54
C SER A 178 6.86 1.47 18.86
N GLY A 179 7.89 1.72 18.04
CA GLY A 179 8.63 0.68 17.34
C GLY A 179 7.77 -0.13 16.35
N SER A 180 8.07 -1.42 16.20
CA SER A 180 7.39 -2.32 15.25
C SER A 180 5.92 -2.58 15.57
N LEU A 181 5.48 -2.28 16.80
CA LEU A 181 4.09 -2.42 17.24
C LEU A 181 3.27 -1.13 17.03
N GLY A 182 3.93 -0.02 16.68
CA GLY A 182 3.35 1.31 16.53
C GLY A 182 3.18 1.77 15.09
N TRP A 183 3.15 3.10 14.94
CA TRP A 183 3.33 3.78 13.65
C TRP A 183 4.79 4.23 13.55
N THR A 184 5.50 3.70 12.57
CA THR A 184 6.87 4.13 12.25
C THR A 184 6.81 5.25 11.22
N PHE A 185 7.74 6.19 11.27
CA PHE A 185 7.82 7.26 10.27
C PHE A 185 8.98 6.97 9.32
N SER A 186 8.67 6.96 8.03
CA SER A 186 9.64 6.77 6.96
C SER A 186 9.19 7.58 5.74
N ASP A 187 10.10 8.28 5.08
CA ASP A 187 9.89 8.89 3.76
C ASP A 187 8.64 9.76 3.60
N GLY A 188 8.35 10.58 4.61
CA GLY A 188 7.22 11.51 4.57
C GLY A 188 5.86 10.84 4.82
N GLY A 189 5.84 9.71 5.52
CA GLY A 189 4.62 8.97 5.82
C GLY A 189 4.76 8.09 7.07
N PHE A 190 3.60 7.69 7.60
CA PHE A 190 3.49 6.76 8.71
C PHE A 190 3.16 5.38 8.20
N GLU A 191 3.89 4.37 8.68
CA GLU A 191 3.72 2.96 8.34
C GLU A 191 3.37 2.16 9.58
N SER A 192 2.39 1.26 9.45
CA SER A 192 2.07 0.29 10.50
C SER A 192 1.75 -1.06 9.88
N ALA A 193 2.18 -2.12 10.56
CA ALA A 193 1.88 -3.52 10.24
C ALA A 193 1.26 -4.27 11.44
N SER A 194 0.71 -3.52 12.39
CA SER A 194 0.07 -4.04 13.60
C SER A 194 -1.34 -3.49 13.75
N SER A 195 -2.20 -4.27 14.42
CA SER A 195 -3.56 -3.84 14.77
C SER A 195 -3.58 -3.14 16.13
N GLY A 196 -4.32 -2.04 16.21
CA GLY A 196 -4.55 -1.26 17.42
C GLY A 196 -3.73 0.03 17.63
N PRO A 197 -2.53 0.27 17.07
CA PRO A 197 -1.81 1.51 17.36
C PRO A 197 -2.55 2.72 16.79
N VAL A 198 -2.47 3.83 17.54
CA VAL A 198 -3.01 5.14 17.16
C VAL A 198 -1.87 6.13 17.08
N ILE A 199 -1.86 6.96 16.05
CA ILE A 199 -1.01 8.14 15.95
C ILE A 199 -1.85 9.36 15.63
N GLY A 200 -1.65 10.46 16.35
CA GLY A 200 -2.47 11.66 16.19
C GLY A 200 -1.74 12.95 16.51
N ARG A 201 -2.26 14.05 15.97
CA ARG A 201 -1.70 15.39 16.10
C ARG A 201 -2.82 16.41 16.24
N SER A 202 -2.60 17.41 17.10
CA SER A 202 -3.41 18.63 17.11
C SER A 202 -2.76 19.67 16.22
N PHE A 203 -3.56 20.39 15.45
CA PHE A 203 -3.11 21.47 14.60
C PHE A 203 -3.46 22.82 15.24
N PRO A 204 -2.61 23.86 15.09
CA PRO A 204 -2.89 25.18 15.66
C PRO A 204 -4.24 25.74 15.19
N LYS A 205 -4.58 25.49 13.92
CA LYS A 205 -5.83 25.93 13.30
C LYS A 205 -6.39 24.84 12.40
N MET A 206 -7.69 24.61 12.52
CA MET A 206 -8.47 23.83 11.55
C MET A 206 -9.62 24.72 11.05
N PRO A 207 -9.87 24.80 9.74
CA PRO A 207 -10.93 25.67 9.23
C PRO A 207 -12.32 25.24 9.71
N ALA A 208 -13.25 26.18 9.84
CA ALA A 208 -14.66 25.85 10.07
C ALA A 208 -15.27 25.04 8.91
N LYS A 209 -14.80 25.29 7.68
CA LYS A 209 -14.99 24.39 6.53
C LYS A 209 -13.65 23.76 6.18
N ALA A 210 -13.34 22.59 6.72
CA ALA A 210 -12.04 21.95 6.57
C ALA A 210 -12.08 20.86 5.50
N ARG A 211 -10.99 20.74 4.74
CA ARG A 211 -10.69 19.58 3.90
C ARG A 211 -9.34 19.00 4.31
N VAL A 212 -9.35 17.73 4.67
CA VAL A 212 -8.14 16.97 5.02
C VAL A 212 -7.96 15.86 4.01
N GLU A 213 -6.81 15.85 3.33
CA GLU A 213 -6.55 14.85 2.29
C GLU A 213 -5.26 14.09 2.56
N PHE A 214 -5.25 12.79 2.27
CA PHE A 214 -4.06 11.94 2.43
C PHE A 214 -4.11 10.73 1.51
N ASP A 215 -2.93 10.16 1.24
CA ASP A 215 -2.80 8.89 0.55
C ASP A 215 -2.84 7.76 1.59
N LEU A 216 -3.68 6.76 1.35
CA LEU A 216 -3.70 5.49 2.07
C LEU A 216 -3.24 4.37 1.14
N GLU A 217 -2.18 3.67 1.53
CA GLU A 217 -1.60 2.55 0.80
C GLU A 217 -1.64 1.29 1.66
N TRP A 218 -1.79 0.12 1.05
CA TRP A 218 -1.77 -1.16 1.75
C TRP A 218 -1.15 -2.26 0.89
N LYS A 219 -0.65 -3.34 1.51
CA LYS A 219 0.01 -4.42 0.75
C LYS A 219 -0.91 -5.54 0.29
N ARG A 220 -1.90 -5.93 1.08
CA ARG A 220 -2.73 -7.13 0.85
C ARG A 220 -4.17 -6.93 1.28
N GLY A 221 -5.09 -7.62 0.60
CA GLY A 221 -6.52 -7.59 0.89
C GLY A 221 -7.11 -6.18 0.76
N SER A 222 -7.85 -5.79 1.78
CA SER A 222 -8.48 -4.46 1.94
C SER A 222 -7.89 -3.72 3.14
N PRO A 223 -7.86 -2.38 3.11
CA PRO A 223 -7.40 -1.61 4.25
C PRO A 223 -8.40 -1.67 5.41
N SER A 224 -7.92 -1.43 6.62
CA SER A 224 -8.76 -1.26 7.81
C SER A 224 -8.15 -0.17 8.69
N VAL A 225 -8.72 1.03 8.63
CA VAL A 225 -8.24 2.22 9.35
C VAL A 225 -9.42 3.00 9.91
N TYR A 226 -9.32 3.38 11.18
CA TYR A 226 -10.27 4.29 11.82
C TYR A 226 -9.60 5.64 12.03
N ILE A 227 -10.33 6.71 11.77
CA ILE A 227 -9.82 8.08 11.76
C ILE A 227 -10.64 8.89 12.75
N GLY A 228 -10.00 9.42 13.79
CA GLY A 228 -10.58 10.47 14.62
C GLY A 228 -10.38 11.80 13.92
N PHE A 229 -11.45 12.36 13.36
CA PHE A 229 -11.46 13.62 12.60
C PHE A 229 -12.11 14.74 13.42
N MET A 230 -11.50 15.93 13.39
CA MET A 230 -11.87 17.08 14.23
C MET A 230 -11.91 16.71 15.74
N THR A 231 -10.92 15.95 16.19
CA THR A 231 -10.90 15.28 17.50
C THR A 231 -10.17 16.07 18.56
N ASP A 232 -10.63 16.00 19.81
CA ASP A 232 -9.90 16.48 20.99
C ASP A 232 -9.01 15.39 21.63
N ASN A 233 -9.11 14.15 21.16
CA ASN A 233 -8.35 13.01 21.63
C ASN A 233 -7.43 12.49 20.53
N LEU A 234 -6.11 12.57 20.74
CA LEU A 234 -5.10 12.20 19.76
C LEU A 234 -4.72 10.72 19.79
N THR A 235 -5.16 9.98 20.81
CA THR A 235 -4.77 8.59 21.06
C THR A 235 -5.96 7.62 21.01
N SER A 236 -7.17 8.11 20.72
CA SER A 236 -8.37 7.27 20.53
C SER A 236 -9.27 7.81 19.43
N TYR A 237 -9.81 6.92 18.60
CA TYR A 237 -10.79 7.25 17.57
C TYR A 237 -12.23 7.31 18.09
N SER A 238 -12.49 6.95 19.36
CA SER A 238 -13.85 6.80 19.92
C SER A 238 -14.03 7.32 21.35
N SER A 239 -12.97 7.80 22.00
CA SER A 239 -12.99 8.26 23.40
C SER A 239 -12.79 9.77 23.51
N GLY A 240 -13.23 10.53 22.50
CA GLY A 240 -13.12 11.98 22.42
C GLY A 240 -14.36 12.61 21.83
N ASN A 241 -14.35 13.94 21.69
CA ASN A 241 -15.31 14.69 20.90
C ASN A 241 -14.85 14.72 19.44
N CYS A 242 -15.40 13.87 18.57
CA CYS A 242 -14.92 13.73 17.20
C CYS A 242 -15.96 13.13 16.23
N TYR A 243 -15.66 13.23 14.93
CA TYR A 243 -16.14 12.26 13.95
C TYR A 243 -15.18 11.06 13.90
N SER A 244 -15.70 9.84 14.05
CA SER A 244 -14.95 8.60 13.88
C SER A 244 -15.31 8.00 12.53
N ILE A 245 -14.44 8.22 11.55
CA ILE A 245 -14.60 7.75 10.18
C ILE A 245 -13.89 6.42 10.05
N ARG A 246 -14.63 5.36 9.70
CA ARG A 246 -14.14 3.99 9.71
C ARG A 246 -14.16 3.44 8.30
N LEU A 247 -12.98 3.11 7.79
CA LEU A 247 -12.79 2.42 6.54
C LEU A 247 -12.47 0.96 6.87
N THR A 248 -13.41 0.05 6.60
CA THR A 248 -13.25 -1.38 6.87
C THR A 248 -13.75 -2.18 5.69
N GLY A 249 -12.87 -2.99 5.08
CA GLY A 249 -13.29 -3.83 3.96
C GLY A 249 -13.73 -2.96 2.79
N SER A 250 -14.99 -3.08 2.36
CA SER A 250 -15.62 -2.25 1.33
C SER A 250 -16.62 -1.22 1.90
N SER A 251 -16.60 -0.99 3.21
CA SER A 251 -17.57 -0.14 3.89
C SER A 251 -16.94 1.08 4.52
N VAL A 252 -17.66 2.19 4.43
CA VAL A 252 -17.37 3.45 5.10
C VAL A 252 -18.49 3.74 6.09
N TYR A 253 -18.09 3.95 7.35
CA TYR A 253 -18.99 4.31 8.44
C TYR A 253 -18.55 5.63 9.06
N VAL A 254 -19.51 6.40 9.53
CA VAL A 254 -19.23 7.60 10.31
C VAL A 254 -20.00 7.54 11.62
N TYR A 255 -19.27 7.67 12.72
CA TYR A 255 -19.84 7.88 14.04
C TYR A 255 -19.53 9.30 14.50
N ARG A 256 -20.46 9.90 15.24
CA ARG A 256 -20.23 11.08 16.05
C ARG A 256 -20.06 10.64 17.51
N TYR A 257 -18.90 10.91 18.08
CA TYR A 257 -18.65 10.75 19.52
C TYR A 257 -18.62 12.12 20.17
N ALA A 258 -19.46 12.36 21.17
CA ALA A 258 -19.61 13.65 21.82
C ALA A 258 -19.45 13.53 23.35
N LYS A 259 -18.77 14.51 23.96
CA LYS A 259 -18.69 14.65 25.41
C LYS A 259 -19.93 15.39 25.90
N ILE A 260 -20.88 14.67 26.49
CA ILE A 260 -22.15 15.22 26.97
C ILE A 260 -22.30 14.84 28.44
N ASN A 261 -22.55 15.82 29.31
CA ASN A 261 -22.73 15.62 30.76
C ASN A 261 -21.63 14.77 31.42
N GLY A 262 -20.36 15.00 31.04
CA GLY A 262 -19.20 14.26 31.57
C GLY A 262 -18.99 12.86 30.98
N GLY A 263 -19.92 12.32 30.19
CA GLY A 263 -19.82 11.03 29.51
C GLY A 263 -19.51 11.14 28.01
N ILE A 264 -19.05 10.03 27.41
CA ILE A 264 -18.90 9.92 25.95
C ILE A 264 -20.14 9.23 25.37
N ARG A 265 -20.90 9.96 24.56
CA ARG A 265 -22.01 9.39 23.77
C ARG A 265 -21.56 9.15 22.34
N GLY A 266 -21.69 7.92 21.86
CA GLY A 266 -21.44 7.55 20.47
C GLY A 266 -22.73 7.33 19.70
N GLN A 267 -22.87 7.94 18.53
CA GLN A 267 -23.98 7.71 17.60
C GLN A 267 -23.43 7.44 16.21
N ARG A 268 -23.92 6.38 15.56
CA ARG A 268 -23.66 6.15 14.13
C ARG A 268 -24.53 7.10 13.32
N LEU A 269 -23.92 7.92 12.46
CA LEU A 269 -24.63 8.88 11.64
C LEU A 269 -25.34 8.17 10.48
N GLN A 270 -26.42 8.76 9.98
CA GLN A 270 -27.14 8.26 8.80
C GLN A 270 -26.60 8.92 7.53
N PRO A 271 -26.52 8.19 6.41
CA PRO A 271 -26.82 6.76 6.25
C PRO A 271 -25.84 5.87 7.03
N SER A 272 -26.33 4.78 7.63
CA SER A 272 -25.52 3.97 8.55
C SER A 272 -24.21 3.47 7.91
N SER A 273 -24.16 3.25 6.60
CA SER A 273 -22.92 2.97 5.86
C SER A 273 -23.02 3.40 4.41
N ARG A 274 -21.85 3.58 3.79
CA ARG A 274 -21.69 3.66 2.34
C ARG A 274 -20.70 2.61 1.89
N SER A 275 -20.93 2.06 0.70
CA SER A 275 -20.03 1.07 0.10
C SER A 275 -19.04 1.75 -0.83
N TYR A 276 -17.78 1.35 -0.74
CA TYR A 276 -16.73 1.71 -1.67
C TYR A 276 -15.88 0.49 -1.98
N SER A 277 -15.79 0.11 -3.26
CA SER A 277 -14.90 -0.97 -3.68
C SER A 277 -13.49 -0.44 -3.84
N PHE A 278 -12.55 -0.95 -3.04
CA PHE A 278 -11.13 -0.66 -3.21
C PHE A 278 -10.48 -1.40 -4.39
N GLY A 279 -11.25 -2.27 -5.06
CA GLY A 279 -10.84 -2.96 -6.30
C GLY A 279 -9.64 -3.92 -6.19
N SER A 280 -9.35 -4.56 -7.32
CA SER A 280 -8.13 -5.36 -7.53
C SER A 280 -6.95 -4.53 -8.03
N GLY A 281 -7.17 -3.26 -8.37
CA GLY A 281 -6.17 -2.33 -8.86
C GLY A 281 -5.09 -1.98 -7.83
N PRO A 282 -4.31 -0.90 -8.09
CA PRO A 282 -3.26 -0.46 -7.18
C PRO A 282 -3.80 -0.32 -5.76
N LYS A 283 -3.10 -0.90 -4.78
CA LYS A 283 -3.51 -0.92 -3.37
C LYS A 283 -3.20 0.43 -2.69
N LYS A 284 -3.78 1.48 -3.26
CA LYS A 284 -3.58 2.89 -2.93
C LYS A 284 -4.83 3.69 -3.28
N VAL A 285 -5.22 4.60 -2.39
CA VAL A 285 -6.26 5.60 -2.65
C VAL A 285 -5.88 6.97 -2.09
N ARG A 286 -6.38 8.04 -2.70
CA ARG A 286 -6.42 9.39 -2.12
C ARG A 286 -7.76 9.58 -1.42
N ILE A 287 -7.75 9.89 -0.14
CA ILE A 287 -8.95 10.13 0.65
C ILE A 287 -9.01 11.62 0.98
N ALA A 288 -10.19 12.23 0.85
CA ALA A 288 -10.50 13.55 1.37
C ALA A 288 -11.65 13.47 2.38
N LEU A 289 -11.44 14.08 3.54
CA LEU A 289 -12.42 14.23 4.62
C LEU A 289 -12.80 15.70 4.69
N CYS A 290 -14.08 15.98 4.48
CA CYS A 290 -14.60 17.35 4.45
C CYS A 290 -15.49 17.59 5.66
N HIS A 291 -15.32 18.71 6.34
CA HIS A 291 -16.14 19.17 7.45
C HIS A 291 -16.74 20.53 7.12
N ASP A 292 -18.02 20.73 7.39
CA ASP A 292 -18.67 22.05 7.40
C ASP A 292 -19.34 22.25 8.77
N ALA A 293 -18.77 23.13 9.59
CA ALA A 293 -19.27 23.47 10.91
C ALA A 293 -20.65 24.14 10.85
N SER A 294 -20.87 25.02 9.86
CA SER A 294 -22.12 25.79 9.71
C SER A 294 -23.30 24.88 9.36
N LYS A 295 -23.06 23.89 8.49
CA LYS A 295 -24.06 22.90 8.09
C LYS A 295 -24.07 21.64 8.96
N ARG A 296 -23.20 21.57 9.98
CA ARG A 296 -22.97 20.39 10.82
C ARG A 296 -22.88 19.11 9.98
N LYS A 297 -21.96 19.08 9.01
CA LYS A 297 -21.87 18.01 8.01
C LYS A 297 -20.44 17.48 7.89
N VAL A 298 -20.34 16.20 7.56
CA VAL A 298 -19.08 15.56 7.18
C VAL A 298 -19.26 14.78 5.88
N ALA A 299 -18.28 14.83 4.99
CA ALA A 299 -18.28 14.09 3.74
C ALA A 299 -16.96 13.33 3.55
N VAL A 300 -17.05 12.20 2.85
CA VAL A 300 -15.90 11.36 2.51
C VAL A 300 -15.84 11.20 1.00
N ILE A 301 -14.68 11.56 0.43
CA ILE A 301 -14.39 11.45 -0.99
C ILE A 301 -13.18 10.52 -1.12
N ILE A 302 -13.24 9.55 -2.05
CA ILE A 302 -12.13 8.63 -2.31
C ILE A 302 -11.86 8.62 -3.81
N ASN A 303 -10.61 8.90 -4.19
CA ASN A 303 -10.16 9.07 -5.58
C ASN A 303 -11.07 10.03 -6.37
N GLY A 304 -11.40 11.17 -5.77
CA GLY A 304 -12.30 12.18 -6.35
C GLY A 304 -13.79 11.82 -6.31
N LYS A 305 -14.17 10.55 -6.16
CA LYS A 305 -15.58 10.15 -6.07
C LYS A 305 -16.15 10.42 -4.68
N LEU A 306 -17.30 11.11 -4.62
CA LEU A 306 -18.07 11.23 -3.39
C LEU A 306 -18.57 9.84 -2.95
N VAL A 307 -18.08 9.37 -1.80
CA VAL A 307 -18.55 8.10 -1.19
C VAL A 307 -19.83 8.33 -0.41
N GLY A 308 -19.89 9.47 0.27
CA GLY A 308 -21.11 9.89 0.95
C GLY A 308 -20.92 11.13 1.79
N GLU A 309 -22.05 11.57 2.31
CA GLU A 309 -22.17 12.64 3.26
C GLU A 309 -23.05 12.22 4.43
N TRP A 310 -22.78 12.81 5.59
CA TRP A 310 -23.46 12.53 6.83
C TRP A 310 -23.77 13.85 7.55
N PRO A 311 -25.05 14.17 7.80
CA PRO A 311 -25.41 15.22 8.74
C PRO A 311 -25.12 14.77 10.18
N ASP A 312 -24.55 15.67 10.97
CA ASP A 312 -24.36 15.51 12.40
C ASP A 312 -25.62 15.94 13.14
N THR A 313 -26.44 14.94 13.46
CA THR A 313 -27.73 15.10 14.14
C THR A 313 -27.65 14.89 15.65
N VAL A 314 -26.46 14.78 16.24
CA VAL A 314 -26.34 14.52 17.69
C VAL A 314 -26.76 15.79 18.46
N PRO A 315 -27.82 15.74 19.29
CA PRO A 315 -28.27 16.90 20.03
C PRO A 315 -27.25 17.28 21.09
N ASN A 316 -27.11 18.59 21.35
CA ASN A 316 -26.26 19.15 22.42
C ASN A 316 -24.79 18.72 22.37
N ALA A 317 -24.29 18.34 21.19
CA ALA A 317 -22.89 17.98 21.01
C ALA A 317 -22.00 19.24 21.08
N PRO A 318 -20.92 19.24 21.87
CA PRO A 318 -20.03 20.40 21.96
C PRO A 318 -19.24 20.62 20.66
N PRO A 319 -18.72 21.85 20.43
CA PRO A 319 -17.87 22.17 19.30
C PRO A 319 -16.70 21.20 19.16
N LEU A 320 -16.40 20.80 17.93
CA LEU A 320 -15.30 19.91 17.61
C LEU A 320 -13.94 20.61 17.79
N SER A 321 -12.85 19.84 17.78
CA SER A 321 -11.49 20.33 18.01
C SER A 321 -10.62 20.20 16.75
N ASN A 322 -9.36 20.64 16.83
CA ASN A 322 -8.43 20.74 15.70
C ASN A 322 -7.51 19.51 15.55
N GLY A 323 -7.87 18.37 16.14
CA GLY A 323 -7.07 17.16 16.09
C GLY A 323 -7.43 16.22 14.96
N LEU A 324 -6.45 15.41 14.57
CA LEU A 324 -6.60 14.26 13.69
C LEU A 324 -5.85 13.07 14.30
N ASN A 325 -6.43 11.88 14.25
CA ASN A 325 -5.71 10.65 14.55
C ASN A 325 -6.04 9.52 13.57
N PHE A 326 -5.09 8.60 13.43
CA PHE A 326 -5.20 7.39 12.61
C PHE A 326 -4.97 6.16 13.48
N SER A 327 -5.92 5.24 13.46
CA SER A 327 -5.87 3.96 14.16
C SER A 327 -5.81 2.82 13.17
N SER A 328 -4.72 2.04 13.20
CA SER A 328 -4.62 0.82 12.41
C SER A 328 -5.53 -0.25 13.01
N ARG A 329 -6.35 -0.90 12.17
CA ARG A 329 -7.30 -1.95 12.59
C ARG A 329 -7.03 -3.28 11.88
N THR A 330 -5.82 -3.45 11.37
CA THR A 330 -5.36 -4.65 10.69
C THR A 330 -3.86 -4.83 10.89
N SER A 331 -3.37 -6.07 10.77
CA SER A 331 -1.94 -6.36 10.66
C SER A 331 -1.44 -6.33 9.21
N ASN A 332 -2.32 -6.09 8.23
CA ASN A 332 -1.90 -5.82 6.86
C ASN A 332 -1.09 -4.52 6.85
N PRO A 333 0.15 -4.52 6.32
CA PRO A 333 0.95 -3.30 6.28
C PRO A 333 0.22 -2.20 5.52
N MET A 334 0.09 -1.03 6.16
CA MET A 334 -0.49 0.18 5.61
C MET A 334 0.46 1.35 5.74
N ARG A 335 0.30 2.33 4.86
CA ARG A 335 1.01 3.60 4.89
C ARG A 335 0.05 4.77 4.70
N ILE A 336 0.24 5.82 5.50
CA ILE A 336 -0.47 7.09 5.39
C ILE A 336 0.55 8.16 5.06
N SER A 337 0.33 8.93 3.99
CA SER A 337 1.26 9.97 3.57
C SER A 337 0.54 11.13 2.90
N ARG A 338 1.27 12.22 2.60
CA ARG A 338 0.75 13.39 1.89
C ARG A 338 -0.51 13.98 2.51
N LEU A 339 -0.52 14.07 3.83
CA LEU A 339 -1.54 14.74 4.60
C LEU A 339 -1.50 16.25 4.30
N THR A 340 -2.59 16.77 3.75
CA THR A 340 -2.83 18.21 3.55
C THR A 340 -4.05 18.65 4.33
N ILE A 341 -4.03 19.88 4.84
CA ILE A 341 -5.18 20.51 5.51
C ILE A 341 -5.42 21.87 4.87
N ASN A 342 -6.58 22.05 4.25
CA ASN A 342 -6.96 23.24 3.51
C ASN A 342 -8.36 23.72 3.94
N GLN A 343 -8.66 24.98 3.65
CA GLN A 343 -10.03 25.49 3.65
C GLN A 343 -10.82 24.78 2.54
N TRP A 344 -12.06 24.41 2.83
CA TRP A 344 -13.00 23.79 1.88
C TRP A 344 -14.04 24.81 1.42
N SER A 345 -14.37 24.78 0.12
CA SER A 345 -15.44 25.60 -0.47
C SER A 345 -16.83 25.22 0.07
N GLY A 346 -17.03 23.95 0.42
CA GLY A 346 -18.33 23.38 0.78
C GLY A 346 -19.05 22.71 -0.40
N ASN A 347 -18.47 22.77 -1.59
CA ASN A 347 -18.96 22.06 -2.77
C ASN A 347 -18.54 20.59 -2.68
N LEU A 348 -19.40 19.71 -3.16
CA LEU A 348 -19.09 18.29 -3.27
C LEU A 348 -19.00 17.92 -4.74
N PRO A 349 -18.13 16.97 -5.10
CA PRO A 349 -18.10 16.49 -6.47
C PRO A 349 -19.47 15.95 -6.88
N ASN A 350 -19.88 16.25 -8.11
CA ASN A 350 -21.08 15.69 -8.70
C ASN A 350 -21.03 14.15 -8.67
N SER A 351 -22.18 13.49 -8.55
CA SER A 351 -22.30 12.02 -8.49
C SER A 351 -21.78 11.31 -9.76
N GLY A 352 -21.54 12.05 -10.85
CA GLY A 352 -20.80 11.59 -12.03
C GLY A 352 -19.31 11.49 -11.70
N GLY A 353 -18.73 10.30 -11.85
CA GLY A 353 -17.37 10.02 -11.39
C GLY A 353 -16.33 11.06 -11.85
N VAL A 354 -15.52 11.53 -10.91
CA VAL A 354 -14.41 12.49 -11.11
C VAL A 354 -13.17 11.81 -11.71
N THR A 355 -13.40 10.83 -12.56
CA THR A 355 -12.36 10.16 -13.31
C THR A 355 -12.79 10.21 -14.76
N ALA A 356 -11.94 10.73 -15.64
CA ALA A 356 -12.09 10.52 -17.07
C ALA A 356 -12.37 9.02 -17.30
N ALA A 357 -13.59 8.71 -17.74
CA ALA A 357 -14.05 7.34 -17.93
C ALA A 357 -13.11 6.63 -18.91
N ALA A 358 -13.05 5.30 -18.86
CA ALA A 358 -12.35 4.56 -19.91
C ALA A 358 -12.92 4.98 -21.28
N GLY A 359 -12.06 5.48 -22.17
CA GLY A 359 -12.46 6.00 -23.48
C GLY A 359 -12.90 7.47 -23.53
N ALA A 360 -12.69 8.26 -22.46
CA ALA A 360 -12.90 9.71 -22.51
C ALA A 360 -12.05 10.36 -23.62
N LYS A 361 -12.70 11.16 -24.47
CA LYS A 361 -12.09 11.86 -25.62
C LYS A 361 -11.61 13.28 -25.31
N GLU A 362 -12.00 13.78 -24.15
CA GLU A 362 -11.70 15.12 -23.65
C GLU A 362 -10.90 15.03 -22.36
N ASP A 363 -10.13 16.07 -22.10
CA ASP A 363 -9.57 16.29 -20.79
C ASP A 363 -10.66 16.77 -19.84
N PHE A 364 -10.45 16.45 -18.58
CA PHE A 364 -11.31 16.84 -17.49
C PHE A 364 -10.47 17.57 -16.44
N VAL A 365 -10.85 18.80 -16.13
CA VAL A 365 -10.21 19.62 -15.10
C VAL A 365 -11.12 19.66 -13.88
N LEU A 366 -10.59 19.22 -12.74
CA LEU A 366 -11.18 19.42 -11.43
C LEU A 366 -10.57 20.66 -10.80
N PHE A 367 -11.41 21.62 -10.44
CA PHE A 367 -11.00 22.82 -9.74
C PHE A 367 -10.86 22.58 -8.24
N VAL A 368 -10.10 23.44 -7.55
CA VAL A 368 -9.92 23.39 -6.09
C VAL A 368 -11.24 23.54 -5.33
N ASN A 369 -12.23 24.20 -5.94
CA ASN A 369 -13.57 24.36 -5.39
C ASN A 369 -14.50 23.17 -5.71
N ASP A 370 -13.98 22.04 -6.21
CA ASP A 370 -14.72 20.84 -6.61
C ASP A 370 -15.64 20.98 -7.83
N ASP A 371 -15.64 22.14 -8.50
CA ASP A 371 -16.27 22.29 -9.81
C ASP A 371 -15.40 21.60 -10.88
N SER A 372 -15.98 21.39 -12.06
CA SER A 372 -15.23 20.78 -13.16
C SER A 372 -15.60 21.33 -14.52
N ILE A 373 -14.67 21.21 -15.46
CA ILE A 373 -14.88 21.54 -16.88
C ILE A 373 -14.27 20.44 -17.75
N THR A 374 -14.90 20.15 -18.89
CA THR A 374 -14.37 19.26 -19.93
C THR A 374 -14.06 20.04 -21.21
N GLY A 375 -13.13 19.49 -22.00
CA GLY A 375 -12.66 20.08 -23.24
C GLY A 375 -11.22 19.66 -23.55
N LYS A 376 -10.47 20.53 -24.23
CA LYS A 376 -9.09 20.28 -24.63
C LYS A 376 -8.14 21.29 -24.00
N LEU A 377 -7.18 20.79 -23.22
CA LEU A 377 -6.03 21.55 -22.76
C LEU A 377 -5.16 21.96 -23.95
N GLN A 378 -4.86 23.25 -24.08
CA GLN A 378 -3.98 23.78 -25.12
C GLN A 378 -2.55 23.99 -24.59
N SER A 379 -2.41 24.64 -23.44
CA SER A 379 -1.10 24.89 -22.81
C SER A 379 -1.23 25.14 -21.31
N ILE A 380 -0.13 24.92 -20.60
CA ILE A 380 0.05 25.31 -19.19
C ILE A 380 1.19 26.31 -19.16
N GLY A 381 0.87 27.57 -18.87
CA GLY A 381 1.86 28.59 -18.55
C GLY A 381 2.20 28.60 -17.06
N LYS A 382 3.00 29.59 -16.65
CA LYS A 382 3.39 29.78 -15.24
C LYS A 382 2.18 30.04 -14.33
N ASP A 383 1.32 30.99 -14.72
CA ASP A 383 0.21 31.47 -13.89
C ASP A 383 -1.15 31.05 -14.43
N VAL A 384 -1.25 30.76 -15.73
CA VAL A 384 -2.51 30.51 -16.43
C VAL A 384 -2.40 29.29 -17.33
N MET A 385 -3.45 28.47 -17.31
CA MET A 385 -3.72 27.37 -18.22
C MET A 385 -4.71 27.83 -19.30
N LYS A 386 -4.39 27.56 -20.57
CA LYS A 386 -5.31 27.79 -21.68
C LYS A 386 -6.09 26.51 -21.99
N PHE A 387 -7.41 26.61 -21.95
CA PHE A 387 -8.28 25.45 -22.09
C PHE A 387 -9.43 25.77 -23.04
N LYS A 388 -9.67 24.92 -24.05
CA LYS A 388 -10.80 25.05 -24.95
C LYS A 388 -11.93 24.16 -24.46
N SER A 389 -12.95 24.75 -23.86
CA SER A 389 -14.14 24.04 -23.40
C SER A 389 -15.18 23.93 -24.49
N ASP A 390 -15.88 22.81 -24.51
CA ASP A 390 -16.98 22.55 -25.44
C ASP A 390 -18.22 23.44 -25.16
N GLY A 391 -18.39 23.89 -23.90
CA GLY A 391 -19.52 24.74 -23.51
C GLY A 391 -19.22 26.25 -23.46
N PHE A 392 -17.98 26.63 -23.21
CA PHE A 392 -17.60 28.03 -22.93
C PHE A 392 -16.58 28.62 -23.91
N GLY A 393 -16.13 27.85 -24.90
CA GLY A 393 -15.06 28.28 -25.82
C GLY A 393 -13.69 28.31 -25.14
N GLU A 394 -12.81 29.20 -25.60
CA GLU A 394 -11.47 29.34 -25.01
C GLU A 394 -11.52 30.08 -23.68
N VAL A 395 -10.99 29.44 -22.64
CA VAL A 395 -10.95 29.97 -21.28
C VAL A 395 -9.51 29.97 -20.74
N ASN A 396 -9.17 31.07 -20.06
CA ASN A 396 -7.92 31.24 -19.33
C ASN A 396 -8.17 30.92 -17.85
N ILE A 397 -7.58 29.83 -17.38
CA ILE A 397 -7.79 29.31 -16.02
C ILE A 397 -6.54 29.60 -15.18
N PRO A 398 -6.63 30.37 -14.08
CA PRO A 398 -5.51 30.54 -13.16
C PRO A 398 -5.06 29.20 -12.58
N MET A 399 -3.75 28.92 -12.62
CA MET A 399 -3.16 27.65 -12.14
C MET A 399 -3.46 27.38 -10.67
N GLU A 400 -3.64 28.43 -9.87
CA GLU A 400 -4.04 28.34 -8.47
C GLU A 400 -5.44 27.76 -8.23
N LYS A 401 -6.33 27.83 -9.24
CA LYS A 401 -7.67 27.26 -9.17
C LYS A 401 -7.71 25.81 -9.65
N VAL A 402 -6.64 25.30 -10.26
CA VAL A 402 -6.58 23.94 -10.81
C VAL A 402 -6.22 22.95 -9.71
N GLY A 403 -7.16 22.06 -9.37
CA GLY A 403 -6.95 20.98 -8.40
C GLY A 403 -6.27 19.78 -9.05
N ALA A 404 -6.87 19.25 -10.13
CA ALA A 404 -6.32 18.14 -10.90
C ALA A 404 -6.74 18.23 -12.37
N ILE A 405 -5.87 17.74 -13.25
CA ILE A 405 -6.14 17.57 -14.67
C ILE A 405 -6.08 16.08 -14.95
N HIS A 406 -7.17 15.54 -15.47
CA HIS A 406 -7.28 14.17 -15.95
C HIS A 406 -7.29 14.22 -17.47
N PHE A 407 -6.24 13.70 -18.09
CA PHE A 407 -6.11 13.74 -19.54
C PHE A 407 -7.05 12.74 -20.22
N ALA A 408 -7.46 13.08 -21.45
CA ALA A 408 -8.21 12.20 -22.33
C ALA A 408 -7.57 10.80 -22.40
N ARG A 409 -8.42 9.77 -22.34
CA ARG A 409 -8.01 8.36 -22.20
C ARG A 409 -7.86 7.66 -23.55
N ASP A 410 -8.54 8.13 -24.59
CA ASP A 410 -8.49 7.55 -25.93
C ASP A 410 -7.15 7.79 -26.64
N ALA A 411 -6.48 8.90 -26.33
CA ALA A 411 -5.16 9.25 -26.85
C ALA A 411 -3.98 8.78 -25.97
N GLN A 412 -4.24 8.17 -24.81
CA GLN A 412 -3.18 7.71 -23.90
C GLN A 412 -2.60 6.37 -24.34
N VAL A 413 -1.27 6.28 -24.29
CA VAL A 413 -0.55 5.03 -24.55
C VAL A 413 0.04 4.54 -23.23
N THR A 414 -0.21 3.27 -22.89
CA THR A 414 0.53 2.59 -21.82
C THR A 414 1.63 1.77 -22.48
N PRO A 415 2.87 2.26 -22.52
CA PRO A 415 3.95 1.53 -23.16
C PRO A 415 4.22 0.21 -22.41
N PRO A 416 4.56 -0.87 -23.13
CA PRO A 416 4.90 -2.14 -22.50
C PRO A 416 6.12 -1.95 -21.60
N THR A 417 6.18 -2.70 -20.49
CA THR A 417 7.35 -2.67 -19.62
C THR A 417 8.49 -3.42 -20.31
N PRO A 418 9.63 -2.77 -20.61
CA PRO A 418 10.76 -3.44 -21.25
C PRO A 418 11.28 -4.63 -20.44
N ALA A 419 11.82 -5.64 -21.13
CA ALA A 419 12.54 -6.73 -20.46
C ALA A 419 13.69 -6.17 -19.61
N ASN A 420 13.98 -6.83 -18.48
CA ASN A 420 14.99 -6.40 -17.50
C ASN A 420 14.71 -5.04 -16.83
N SER A 421 13.51 -4.48 -17.00
CA SER A 421 13.10 -3.32 -16.21
C SER A 421 13.10 -3.65 -14.72
N VAL A 422 13.50 -2.67 -13.94
CA VAL A 422 13.34 -2.65 -12.49
C VAL A 422 12.17 -1.75 -12.12
N ARG A 423 11.64 -1.93 -10.92
CA ARG A 423 10.69 -1.00 -10.30
C ARG A 423 11.31 -0.43 -9.04
N ALA A 424 11.59 0.87 -9.05
CA ALA A 424 12.10 1.57 -7.90
C ALA A 424 10.99 2.31 -7.15
N THR A 425 10.95 2.09 -5.83
CA THR A 425 10.24 2.97 -4.90
C THR A 425 11.23 4.03 -4.42
N LEU A 426 10.82 5.27 -4.56
CA LEU A 426 11.59 6.45 -4.25
C LEU A 426 10.98 7.14 -3.02
N ALA A 427 11.75 8.00 -2.36
CA ALA A 427 11.21 8.81 -1.26
C ALA A 427 10.04 9.68 -1.74
N GLY A 428 9.08 9.99 -0.86
CA GLY A 428 7.99 10.93 -1.20
C GLY A 428 6.86 10.34 -2.05
N SER A 429 6.50 9.06 -1.86
CA SER A 429 5.45 8.34 -2.62
C SER A 429 5.72 8.19 -4.13
N ASN A 430 6.95 8.51 -4.55
CA ASN A 430 7.41 8.42 -5.92
C ASN A 430 7.70 6.97 -6.29
N ARG A 431 7.46 6.61 -7.55
CA ARG A 431 7.74 5.30 -8.10
C ARG A 431 8.13 5.44 -9.55
N VAL A 432 9.18 4.74 -9.95
CA VAL A 432 9.66 4.70 -11.33
C VAL A 432 9.91 3.27 -11.76
N THR A 433 9.51 2.95 -12.99
CA THR A 433 9.81 1.70 -13.68
C THR A 433 10.66 2.01 -14.91
N GLY A 434 11.71 1.23 -15.13
CA GLY A 434 12.60 1.40 -16.28
C GLY A 434 13.84 0.53 -16.21
N ILE A 435 14.73 0.69 -17.18
CA ILE A 435 16.03 0.00 -17.23
C ILE A 435 17.07 0.90 -16.60
N ILE A 436 17.75 0.44 -15.54
CA ILE A 436 18.95 1.13 -15.04
C ILE A 436 20.05 0.91 -16.07
N LYS A 437 20.60 1.97 -16.67
CA LYS A 437 21.79 1.88 -17.52
C LYS A 437 23.05 1.80 -16.69
N THR A 438 23.10 2.56 -15.60
CA THR A 438 24.28 2.67 -14.76
C THR A 438 23.90 3.16 -13.38
N TRP A 439 24.52 2.59 -12.34
CA TRP A 439 24.45 3.11 -10.99
C TRP A 439 25.85 3.13 -10.39
N LYS A 440 26.41 4.32 -10.26
CA LYS A 440 27.74 4.54 -9.70
C LYS A 440 27.71 5.68 -8.71
N GLY A 441 28.13 5.40 -7.47
CA GLY A 441 28.13 6.40 -6.40
C GLY A 441 26.71 6.97 -6.18
N ASN A 442 26.58 8.29 -6.31
CA ASN A 442 25.32 8.98 -6.08
C ASN A 442 24.51 9.25 -7.36
N GLN A 443 24.87 8.68 -8.49
CA GLN A 443 24.17 8.88 -9.76
C GLN A 443 23.60 7.57 -10.30
N VAL A 444 22.34 7.63 -10.71
CA VAL A 444 21.60 6.51 -11.31
C VAL A 444 21.00 6.95 -12.63
N THR A 445 21.49 6.43 -13.74
CA THR A 445 20.92 6.68 -15.05
C THR A 445 19.89 5.59 -15.36
N LEU A 446 18.65 5.99 -15.62
CA LEU A 446 17.53 5.09 -15.87
C LEU A 446 16.77 5.53 -17.12
N ILE A 447 16.40 4.58 -17.97
CA ILE A 447 15.51 4.79 -19.11
C ILE A 447 14.12 4.30 -18.73
N SER A 448 13.17 5.22 -18.62
CA SER A 448 11.76 4.91 -18.38
C SER A 448 10.98 4.90 -19.70
N PRO A 449 10.04 3.96 -19.89
CA PRO A 449 9.20 3.96 -21.08
C PRO A 449 8.22 5.14 -21.14
N VAL A 450 7.99 5.88 -20.05
CA VAL A 450 7.01 6.98 -19.98
C VAL A 450 7.61 8.39 -20.00
N PHE A 451 8.92 8.53 -19.76
CA PHE A 451 9.60 9.84 -19.78
C PHE A 451 11.03 9.80 -20.36
N GLY A 452 11.47 8.65 -20.90
CA GLY A 452 12.79 8.52 -21.49
C GLY A 452 13.93 8.39 -20.48
N GLU A 453 15.13 8.81 -20.89
CA GLU A 453 16.34 8.72 -20.08
C GLU A 453 16.43 9.88 -19.08
N ALA A 454 16.72 9.56 -17.82
CA ALA A 454 16.97 10.55 -16.78
C ALA A 454 18.04 10.06 -15.81
N THR A 455 18.79 11.01 -15.24
CA THR A 455 19.79 10.73 -14.21
C THR A 455 19.28 11.20 -12.86
N PHE A 456 19.25 10.29 -11.90
CA PHE A 456 18.72 10.49 -10.56
C PHE A 456 19.85 10.57 -9.53
N ASP A 457 19.66 11.40 -8.51
CA ASP A 457 20.39 11.35 -7.25
C ASP A 457 20.05 10.06 -6.50
N ALA A 458 21.03 9.21 -6.22
CA ALA A 458 20.81 7.89 -5.63
C ALA A 458 20.16 7.95 -4.24
N SER A 459 20.28 9.06 -3.51
CA SER A 459 19.70 9.23 -2.18
C SER A 459 18.16 9.21 -2.16
N ILE A 460 17.51 9.42 -3.31
CA ILE A 460 16.05 9.32 -3.44
C ILE A 460 15.57 7.85 -3.42
N PHE A 461 16.42 6.88 -3.77
CA PHE A 461 16.02 5.48 -3.87
C PHE A 461 15.84 4.85 -2.49
N ARG A 462 14.79 4.04 -2.36
CA ARG A 462 14.45 3.32 -1.13
C ARG A 462 14.38 1.82 -1.32
N ARG A 463 13.84 1.42 -2.47
CA ARG A 463 13.78 0.02 -2.87
C ARG A 463 13.89 -0.08 -4.37
N VAL A 464 14.54 -1.12 -4.85
CA VAL A 464 14.52 -1.51 -6.26
C VAL A 464 14.12 -2.97 -6.34
N GLU A 465 13.05 -3.27 -7.06
CA GLU A 465 12.64 -4.62 -7.39
C GLU A 465 13.16 -4.99 -8.77
N PHE A 466 13.86 -6.12 -8.84
CA PHE A 466 14.41 -6.69 -10.07
C PHE A 466 13.55 -7.86 -10.53
N ASN A 467 13.75 -8.29 -11.79
CA ASN A 467 13.11 -9.49 -12.34
C ASN A 467 11.57 -9.45 -12.20
N LEU A 468 10.98 -8.31 -12.57
CA LEU A 468 9.53 -8.07 -12.46
C LEU A 468 8.75 -9.19 -13.15
N GLY A 469 7.70 -9.70 -12.48
CA GLY A 469 6.86 -10.78 -13.00
C GLY A 469 7.46 -12.19 -12.91
N LYS A 470 8.75 -12.36 -12.58
CA LYS A 470 9.33 -13.70 -12.39
C LYS A 470 8.88 -14.30 -11.05
N PRO A 471 8.55 -15.61 -11.00
CA PRO A 471 8.23 -16.30 -9.75
C PRO A 471 9.37 -16.19 -8.73
N ARG A 472 9.02 -15.88 -7.48
CA ARG A 472 9.97 -15.85 -6.35
C ARG A 472 9.86 -17.19 -5.63
N SER A 473 10.89 -18.03 -5.71
CA SER A 473 10.89 -19.32 -5.00
C SER A 473 11.52 -19.13 -3.63
N THR A 474 10.80 -19.45 -2.56
CA THR A 474 11.38 -19.56 -1.20
C THR A 474 11.79 -20.99 -0.85
N SER A 475 11.48 -21.95 -1.73
CA SER A 475 12.00 -23.30 -1.64
C SER A 475 13.23 -23.41 -2.53
N LEU A 476 14.32 -23.91 -1.94
CA LEU A 476 15.12 -24.88 -2.69
C LEU A 476 14.13 -26.01 -3.01
N SER A 477 13.54 -26.01 -4.20
CA SER A 477 12.97 -27.25 -4.72
C SER A 477 14.06 -28.30 -4.49
N PRO A 478 13.77 -29.45 -3.86
CA PRO A 478 14.69 -30.58 -3.97
C PRO A 478 14.96 -30.66 -5.46
N ALA A 479 16.23 -30.60 -5.87
CA ALA A 479 16.58 -30.92 -7.25
C ALA A 479 15.72 -32.12 -7.62
N THR A 480 15.00 -32.03 -8.75
CA THR A 480 14.23 -33.14 -9.31
C THR A 480 15.00 -34.38 -8.96
N ARG A 481 14.46 -35.23 -8.08
CA ARG A 481 15.06 -36.54 -7.86
C ARG A 481 14.84 -37.24 -9.19
N THR A 482 15.70 -36.96 -10.16
CA THR A 482 16.16 -37.98 -11.07
C THR A 482 16.55 -39.08 -10.11
N ALA A 483 15.73 -40.13 -10.06
CA ALA A 483 16.06 -41.30 -9.27
C ALA A 483 17.48 -41.66 -9.69
N LEU A 484 18.46 -41.39 -8.83
CA LEU A 484 19.71 -42.10 -8.88
C LEU A 484 19.27 -43.55 -8.78
N LYS A 485 19.27 -44.28 -9.90
CA LYS A 485 19.29 -45.73 -9.85
C LYS A 485 20.51 -46.04 -8.98
N LEU A 486 20.26 -46.44 -7.73
CA LEU A 486 21.27 -47.12 -6.94
C LEU A 486 21.60 -48.37 -7.75
N GLY A 487 22.69 -48.32 -8.51
CA GLY A 487 23.41 -49.53 -8.86
C GLY A 487 23.81 -50.23 -7.56
N ASN A 488 23.83 -51.56 -7.61
CA ASN A 488 24.06 -52.46 -6.49
C ASN A 488 25.07 -51.90 -5.47
N ILE A 489 24.57 -51.36 -4.37
CA ILE A 489 25.39 -51.07 -3.19
C ILE A 489 25.49 -52.40 -2.45
N ASP A 490 26.72 -52.91 -2.31
CA ASP A 490 26.99 -54.02 -1.41
C ASP A 490 26.70 -53.56 0.03
N LEU A 491 25.67 -54.16 0.65
CA LEU A 491 25.09 -53.69 1.91
C LEU A 491 25.97 -54.01 3.14
N ASN A 492 27.15 -54.59 2.93
CA ASN A 492 28.03 -55.01 4.01
C ASN A 492 29.08 -53.94 4.40
N GLU A 493 29.39 -52.97 3.53
CA GLU A 493 30.41 -51.95 3.82
C GLU A 493 30.07 -50.55 3.25
N ILE A 494 30.37 -49.52 4.02
CA ILE A 494 30.46 -48.13 3.53
C ILE A 494 31.85 -47.60 3.93
N ASN A 495 32.66 -47.23 2.93
CA ASN A 495 34.05 -46.77 3.12
C ASN A 495 34.94 -47.78 3.89
N GLY A 496 34.85 -49.07 3.57
CA GLY A 496 35.74 -50.11 4.10
C GLY A 496 35.55 -50.41 5.60
N ARG A 497 34.37 -50.16 6.16
CA ARG A 497 34.01 -50.51 7.53
C ARG A 497 32.69 -51.28 7.55
N ALA A 498 32.69 -52.41 8.26
CA ALA A 498 31.50 -53.24 8.45
C ALA A 498 30.41 -52.46 9.20
N LEU A 499 29.17 -52.53 8.69
CA LEU A 499 28.04 -51.87 9.32
C LEU A 499 27.57 -52.61 10.58
N PRO A 500 27.15 -51.90 11.64
CA PRO A 500 26.59 -52.53 12.82
C PRO A 500 25.33 -53.36 12.49
N PRO A 501 25.12 -54.55 13.07
CA PRO A 501 24.02 -55.46 12.72
C PRO A 501 22.63 -54.80 12.79
N GLN A 502 22.43 -53.91 13.77
CA GLN A 502 21.16 -53.18 13.97
C GLN A 502 20.82 -52.22 12.82
N VAL A 503 21.84 -51.72 12.10
CA VAL A 503 21.66 -50.83 10.95
C VAL A 503 21.27 -51.63 9.72
N ILE A 504 21.88 -52.81 9.53
CA ILE A 504 21.57 -53.74 8.43
C ILE A 504 20.11 -54.21 8.55
N GLU A 505 19.69 -54.60 9.76
CA GLU A 505 18.34 -55.07 10.05
C GLU A 505 17.28 -53.98 9.75
N ARG A 506 17.60 -52.72 10.06
CA ARG A 506 16.73 -51.56 9.77
C ARG A 506 16.61 -51.27 8.27
N LEU A 507 17.70 -51.45 7.52
CA LEU A 507 17.71 -51.26 6.07
C LEU A 507 16.92 -52.35 5.34
N GLN A 508 17.02 -53.60 5.80
CA GLN A 508 16.22 -54.72 5.28
C GLN A 508 14.72 -54.52 5.55
N GLN A 509 14.34 -54.04 6.74
CA GLN A 509 12.94 -53.70 7.05
C GLN A 509 12.38 -52.59 6.16
N LEU A 510 13.21 -51.62 5.77
CA LEU A 510 12.80 -50.52 4.89
C LEU A 510 12.64 -50.97 3.43
N GLN A 511 13.47 -51.89 2.95
CA GLN A 511 13.32 -52.50 1.62
C GLN A 511 12.08 -53.40 1.54
N GLY A 512 11.77 -54.15 2.61
CA GLY A 512 10.55 -54.95 2.69
C GLY A 512 9.26 -54.12 2.62
N ARG A 513 9.27 -52.91 3.19
CA ARG A 513 8.12 -51.98 3.16
C ARG A 513 7.86 -51.34 1.79
N GLN A 514 8.86 -51.25 0.91
CA GLN A 514 8.66 -50.70 -0.44
C GLN A 514 7.98 -51.69 -1.41
N ARG A 515 7.93 -52.99 -1.09
CA ARG A 515 7.26 -54.00 -1.94
C ARG A 515 5.75 -54.11 -1.73
N ILE A 516 5.18 -53.44 -0.71
CA ILE A 516 3.75 -53.55 -0.35
C ILE A 516 3.04 -52.22 -0.63
N ILE A 517 2.98 -51.81 -1.89
CA ILE A 517 1.96 -50.86 -2.37
C ILE A 517 1.41 -51.42 -3.68
N PRO A 518 0.23 -52.07 -3.68
CA PRO A 518 -0.42 -52.44 -4.93
C PRO A 518 -1.04 -51.20 -5.59
N LEU A 519 -0.71 -50.97 -6.86
CA LEU A 519 -1.44 -50.04 -7.72
C LEU A 519 -2.89 -50.52 -7.85
N LYS A 520 -3.86 -49.72 -7.40
CA LYS A 520 -5.25 -49.87 -7.85
C LYS A 520 -5.36 -49.31 -9.27
N ARG A 521 -5.92 -50.13 -10.16
CA ARG A 521 -6.35 -49.75 -11.52
C ARG A 521 -7.48 -48.74 -11.48
#